data_AF-A0A9P3G1V0-F1
#
_entry.id   AF-A0A9P3G1V0-F1
#
_cell.length_a   1.000
_cell.length_b   1.000
_cell.length_c   1.000
_cell.angle_alpha   90.00
_cell.angle_beta   90.00
_cell.angle_gamma   90.00
#
_symmetry.space_group_name_H-M   'P 1'
#
loop_
_entity.id
_entity.type
_entity.pdbx_description
1 polymer ?
#
loop_
_entity_poly.entity_id
_entity_poly.type
_entity_poly.pdbx_seq_one_letter_code
_entity_poly.pdbx_strand_id
1 'polypeptide(L)'
;MNFLSSTRSLLSACRPPATLPSVALGLNSPHLGLTFARFRSQLMPRRIDWIKRQKGKIPVPTGGSTKGTTLAFGEWGIRIKGNGARITQKQLLAAEDAIRKKIKPIKGAKVFMRVFPDIPVCIKGNETRMGKGKGTFEFWATRVPPGRVLFEIGGSPVREELARDAMRLACDKLPTSMEFIDRRAPPRLGNLILEHETPPPPTPEVSTVSI
;
A
#
# COMPACT_ATOMS: atom_id res chain seq x y z
N MET A 1 -50.15 -25.77 54.83
CA MET A 1 -51.57 -25.89 54.42
C MET A 1 -51.60 -25.67 52.92
N ASN A 2 -51.55 -26.74 52.11
CA ASN A 2 -52.72 -27.48 51.57
C ASN A 2 -53.54 -26.60 50.60
N PHE A 3 -54.00 -27.00 49.43
CA PHE A 3 -53.94 -28.18 48.55
C PHE A 3 -54.55 -27.69 47.21
N LEU A 4 -54.12 -28.26 46.08
CA LEU A 4 -54.81 -28.45 44.78
C LEU A 4 -56.14 -27.71 44.49
N SER A 5 -56.29 -27.20 43.26
CA SER A 5 -57.30 -27.78 42.35
C SER A 5 -56.99 -27.55 40.87
N SER A 6 -57.22 -28.62 40.12
CA SER A 6 -57.06 -28.80 38.69
C SER A 6 -58.45 -28.90 38.10
N THR A 7 -58.73 -28.21 37.00
CA THR A 7 -59.85 -28.56 36.11
C THR A 7 -59.39 -28.54 34.66
N ARG A 8 -59.48 -29.72 34.04
CA ARG A 8 -59.37 -29.94 32.59
C ARG A 8 -60.64 -29.42 31.92
N SER A 9 -60.49 -28.90 30.70
CA SER A 9 -61.57 -28.89 29.72
C SER A 9 -61.02 -29.38 28.38
N LEU A 10 -61.64 -30.47 27.90
CA LEU A 10 -61.38 -31.16 26.65
C LEU A 10 -62.30 -30.57 25.58
N LEU A 11 -61.76 -29.99 24.51
CA LEU A 11 -62.46 -29.96 23.23
C LEU A 11 -61.44 -30.11 22.09
N SER A 12 -61.37 -31.34 21.60
CA SER A 12 -60.89 -31.66 20.26
C SER A 12 -61.95 -31.23 19.24
N ALA A 13 -61.55 -30.50 18.22
CA ALA A 13 -62.34 -30.32 17.00
C ALA A 13 -61.42 -30.45 15.78
N CYS A 14 -61.78 -31.39 14.92
CA CYS A 14 -61.07 -31.85 13.73
C CYS A 14 -61.19 -30.88 12.52
N ARG A 15 -60.16 -30.91 11.65
CA ARG A 15 -60.11 -30.77 10.16
C ARG A 15 -59.07 -29.75 9.66
N PRO A 16 -58.59 -29.83 8.39
CA PRO A 16 -58.14 -30.95 7.56
C PRO A 16 -56.67 -30.72 7.07
N PRO A 17 -56.04 -31.62 6.28
CA PRO A 17 -54.65 -31.43 5.83
C PRO A 17 -54.61 -30.51 4.61
N ALA A 18 -53.82 -29.44 4.67
CA ALA A 18 -53.47 -28.63 3.51
C ALA A 18 -51.99 -28.87 3.16
N THR A 19 -51.77 -29.73 2.18
CA THR A 19 -50.50 -29.83 1.44
C THR A 19 -50.24 -28.49 0.75
N LEU A 20 -49.25 -27.73 1.25
CA LEU A 20 -48.71 -26.59 0.50
C LEU A 20 -47.67 -27.10 -0.50
N PRO A 21 -47.70 -26.64 -1.76
CA PRO A 21 -46.73 -27.01 -2.76
C PRO A 21 -45.36 -26.43 -2.41
N SER A 22 -44.33 -27.26 -2.55
CA SER A 22 -42.93 -26.85 -2.57
C SER A 22 -42.71 -25.96 -3.78
N VAL A 23 -42.76 -24.64 -3.58
CA VAL A 23 -42.28 -23.68 -4.58
C VAL A 23 -40.89 -23.26 -4.13
N ALA A 24 -39.90 -23.92 -4.72
CA ALA A 24 -38.51 -23.49 -4.71
C ALA A 24 -38.40 -22.15 -5.45
N LEU A 25 -38.43 -21.05 -4.71
CA LEU A 25 -37.93 -19.77 -5.18
C LEU A 25 -36.58 -19.54 -4.54
N GLY A 26 -35.56 -19.65 -5.39
CA GLY A 26 -34.16 -19.52 -5.05
C GLY A 26 -33.90 -18.26 -4.23
N LEU A 27 -33.44 -18.47 -3.00
CA LEU A 27 -32.70 -17.48 -2.25
C LEU A 27 -31.40 -17.22 -3.01
N ASN A 28 -31.46 -16.38 -4.04
CA ASN A 28 -30.32 -15.57 -4.42
C ASN A 28 -30.09 -14.59 -3.27
N SER A 29 -29.52 -15.08 -2.16
CA SER A 29 -28.80 -14.22 -1.25
C SER A 29 -27.73 -13.55 -2.10
N PRO A 30 -27.76 -12.22 -2.32
CA PRO A 30 -26.56 -11.57 -2.81
C PRO A 30 -25.52 -11.91 -1.76
N HIS A 31 -24.48 -12.62 -2.19
CA HIS A 31 -23.30 -12.87 -1.42
C HIS A 31 -23.06 -11.62 -0.57
N LEU A 32 -23.05 -11.79 0.75
CA LEU A 32 -22.46 -10.81 1.66
C LEU A 32 -21.04 -10.61 1.12
N GLY A 33 -20.92 -9.68 0.18
CA GLY A 33 -19.66 -9.09 -0.18
C GLY A 33 -19.25 -8.49 1.13
N LEU A 34 -18.31 -9.16 1.81
CA LEU A 34 -17.42 -8.49 2.73
C LEU A 34 -16.92 -7.29 1.94
N THR A 35 -17.61 -6.18 2.10
CA THR A 35 -17.18 -4.88 1.64
C THR A 35 -15.96 -4.68 2.52
N PHE A 36 -14.79 -5.06 2.00
CA PHE A 36 -13.54 -5.00 2.73
C PHE A 36 -13.46 -3.60 3.32
N ALA A 37 -13.66 -3.55 4.64
CA ALA A 37 -14.17 -2.36 5.29
C ALA A 37 -13.18 -1.21 5.11
N ARG A 38 -13.67 -0.16 4.44
CA ARG A 38 -13.43 1.28 4.65
C ARG A 38 -12.26 1.70 5.57
N PHE A 39 -11.01 1.30 5.32
CA PHE A 39 -9.84 1.87 6.02
C PHE A 39 -8.58 2.00 5.15
N ARG A 40 -8.68 1.82 3.82
CA ARG A 40 -7.52 1.92 2.90
C ARG A 40 -6.81 3.29 2.93
N SER A 41 -7.49 4.35 3.37
CA SER A 41 -6.90 5.71 3.45
C SER A 41 -6.15 5.98 4.75
N GLN A 42 -6.32 5.16 5.78
CA GLN A 42 -5.61 5.35 7.04
C GLN A 42 -4.26 4.65 6.93
N LEU A 43 -3.21 5.39 6.53
CA LEU A 43 -1.82 4.89 6.53
C LEU A 43 -1.30 4.69 7.97
N MET A 44 -1.95 3.80 8.71
CA MET A 44 -1.54 3.35 10.04
C MET A 44 -1.67 1.83 10.13
N PRO A 45 -0.79 1.14 10.86
CA PRO A 45 -1.00 -0.27 11.18
C PRO A 45 -2.20 -0.43 12.13
N ARG A 46 -3.02 -1.45 11.89
CA ARG A 46 -4.27 -1.66 12.64
C ARG A 46 -4.07 -2.23 14.04
N ARG A 47 -3.09 -3.12 14.22
CA ARG A 47 -2.84 -3.84 15.48
C ARG A 47 -1.38 -3.73 15.84
N ILE A 48 -1.11 -3.22 17.05
CA ILE A 48 0.24 -2.95 17.54
C ILE A 48 0.27 -3.16 19.04
N ASP A 49 1.15 -4.05 19.50
CA ASP A 49 1.28 -4.35 20.92
C ASP A 49 2.08 -3.27 21.66
N TRP A 50 3.10 -2.69 21.00
CA TRP A 50 4.01 -1.70 21.60
C TRP A 50 4.12 -0.43 20.76
N ILE A 51 3.51 0.65 21.23
CA ILE A 51 3.51 1.95 20.54
C ILE A 51 4.85 2.69 20.70
N LYS A 52 5.51 2.61 21.85
CA LYS A 52 6.75 3.36 22.10
C LYS A 52 7.97 2.61 21.52
N ARG A 53 8.39 2.93 20.29
CA ARG A 53 9.59 2.34 19.64
C ARG A 53 10.85 3.22 19.67
N GLN A 54 12.04 2.65 19.79
CA GLN A 54 13.29 3.42 19.68
C GLN A 54 13.43 4.08 18.29
N LYS A 55 14.19 5.17 18.20
CA LYS A 55 14.33 5.97 16.96
C LYS A 55 14.93 5.14 15.82
N GLY A 56 15.92 4.29 16.10
CA GLY A 56 16.68 3.51 15.09
C GLY A 56 17.46 4.40 14.10
N LYS A 57 18.06 3.80 13.07
CA LYS A 57 18.72 4.50 11.94
C LYS A 57 18.09 4.08 10.61
N ILE A 58 18.23 4.90 9.58
CA ILE A 58 17.80 4.53 8.22
C ILE A 58 18.78 3.46 7.72
N PRO A 59 18.29 2.33 7.18
CA PRO A 59 19.17 1.29 6.67
C PRO A 59 19.90 1.79 5.42
N VAL A 60 21.22 1.60 5.38
CA VAL A 60 22.04 1.82 4.18
C VAL A 60 22.42 0.43 3.64
N PRO A 61 22.05 0.09 2.40
CA PRO A 61 22.27 -1.25 1.86
C PRO A 61 23.72 -1.45 1.42
N THR A 62 24.64 -1.61 2.37
CA THR A 62 26.07 -1.85 2.08
C THR A 62 26.30 -3.17 1.34
N GLY A 63 25.49 -4.19 1.62
CA GLY A 63 25.59 -5.51 0.99
C GLY A 63 24.98 -5.62 -0.42
N GLY A 64 24.85 -4.53 -1.17
CA GLY A 64 24.41 -4.61 -2.57
C GLY A 64 22.91 -4.84 -2.79
N SER A 65 22.06 -4.65 -1.78
CA SER A 65 20.61 -4.94 -1.91
C SER A 65 19.91 -3.98 -2.87
N THR A 66 19.43 -4.51 -4.00
CA THR A 66 18.59 -3.83 -5.01
C THR A 66 17.08 -4.00 -4.76
N LYS A 67 16.68 -4.54 -3.60
CA LYS A 67 15.28 -4.83 -3.30
C LYS A 67 14.43 -3.56 -3.31
N GLY A 68 13.48 -3.52 -4.23
CA GLY A 68 12.48 -2.47 -4.31
C GLY A 68 13.02 -1.12 -4.80
N THR A 69 14.12 -1.15 -5.56
CA THR A 69 14.66 -0.01 -6.31
C THR A 69 14.13 0.03 -7.74
N THR A 70 13.46 -1.04 -8.17
CA THR A 70 12.78 -1.19 -9.47
C THR A 70 11.26 -1.15 -9.31
N LEU A 71 10.57 -0.80 -10.39
CA LEU A 71 9.11 -0.82 -10.47
C LEU A 71 8.58 -2.26 -10.44
N ALA A 72 7.48 -2.50 -9.72
CA ALA A 72 6.88 -3.83 -9.63
C ALA A 72 5.50 -3.91 -10.27
N PHE A 73 4.65 -2.91 -10.03
CA PHE A 73 3.24 -2.93 -10.42
C PHE A 73 2.96 -1.96 -11.56
N GLY A 74 3.44 -0.72 -11.42
CA GLY A 74 3.21 0.35 -12.39
C GLY A 74 4.14 0.31 -13.60
N GLU A 75 3.90 1.27 -14.49
CA GLU A 75 4.73 1.56 -15.66
C GLU A 75 5.68 2.73 -15.39
N TRP A 76 5.19 3.70 -14.61
CA TRP A 76 5.92 4.91 -14.22
C TRP A 76 6.00 5.00 -12.70
N GLY A 77 7.05 5.62 -12.17
CA GLY A 77 7.16 5.84 -10.73
C GLY A 77 8.21 6.86 -10.32
N ILE A 78 8.35 7.02 -9.01
CA ILE A 78 9.41 7.84 -8.40
C ILE A 78 10.21 7.05 -7.38
N ARG A 79 11.53 7.24 -7.42
CA ARG A 79 12.49 6.70 -6.46
C ARG A 79 13.34 7.79 -5.84
N ILE A 80 13.94 7.52 -4.69
CA ILE A 80 14.84 8.46 -4.00
C ILE A 80 16.17 8.58 -4.78
N LYS A 81 16.57 9.82 -5.11
CA LYS A 81 17.81 10.13 -5.87
C LYS A 81 19.02 10.47 -5.00
N GLY A 82 18.92 10.42 -3.68
CA GLY A 82 20.02 10.74 -2.78
C GLY A 82 19.97 9.94 -1.49
N ASN A 83 20.31 10.58 -0.37
CA ASN A 83 20.28 9.95 0.93
C ASN A 83 18.88 9.42 1.28
N GLY A 84 18.83 8.28 1.97
CA GLY A 84 17.58 7.77 2.52
C GLY A 84 16.96 8.76 3.51
N ALA A 85 15.64 8.70 3.65
CA ALA A 85 14.88 9.63 4.47
C ALA A 85 13.86 8.94 5.37
N ARG A 86 13.46 9.64 6.43
CA ARG A 86 12.27 9.27 7.22
C ARG A 86 11.09 10.02 6.63
N ILE A 87 10.10 9.27 6.16
CA ILE A 87 8.93 9.86 5.53
C ILE A 87 7.74 9.63 6.46
N THR A 88 7.04 10.70 6.78
CA THR A 88 5.86 10.67 7.65
C THR A 88 4.63 10.25 6.86
N GLN A 89 3.65 9.68 7.55
CA GLN A 89 2.34 9.35 6.98
C GLN A 89 1.69 10.56 6.29
N LYS A 90 1.76 11.75 6.91
CA LYS A 90 1.15 12.97 6.36
C LYS A 90 1.75 13.36 5.01
N GLN A 91 3.09 13.23 4.86
CA GLN A 91 3.78 13.50 3.61
C GLN A 91 3.42 12.48 2.52
N LEU A 92 3.34 11.19 2.87
CA LEU A 92 2.91 10.14 1.93
C LEU A 92 1.49 10.38 1.44
N LEU A 93 0.55 10.72 2.34
CA LEU A 93 -0.82 11.06 1.97
C LEU A 93 -0.88 12.29 1.06
N ALA A 94 -0.15 13.36 1.39
CA ALA A 94 -0.11 14.57 0.58
C ALA A 94 0.44 14.31 -0.84
N ALA A 95 1.47 13.48 -0.96
CA ALA A 95 2.03 13.06 -2.23
C ALA A 95 1.05 12.17 -3.02
N GLU A 96 0.41 11.20 -2.37
CA GLU A 96 -0.59 10.34 -3.00
C GLU A 96 -1.79 11.16 -3.51
N ASP A 97 -2.29 12.10 -2.71
CA ASP A 97 -3.39 12.99 -3.10
C ASP A 97 -3.01 13.88 -4.29
N ALA A 98 -1.77 14.38 -4.36
CA ALA A 98 -1.28 15.15 -5.50
C ALA A 98 -1.31 14.32 -6.79
N ILE A 99 -0.84 13.06 -6.74
CA ILE A 99 -0.88 12.14 -7.89
C ILE A 99 -2.33 11.86 -8.26
N ARG A 100 -3.15 11.45 -7.29
CA ARG A 100 -4.57 11.10 -7.49
C ARG A 100 -5.35 12.24 -8.14
N LYS A 101 -5.10 13.49 -7.75
CA LYS A 101 -5.74 14.67 -8.37
C LYS A 101 -5.40 14.80 -9.85
N LYS A 102 -4.14 14.62 -10.23
CA LYS A 102 -3.69 14.76 -11.63
C LYS A 102 -4.14 13.59 -12.51
N ILE A 103 -4.15 12.37 -11.99
CA ILE A 103 -4.56 11.17 -12.75
C ILE A 103 -6.06 10.91 -12.76
N LYS A 104 -6.84 11.63 -11.92
CA LYS A 104 -8.30 11.48 -11.80
C LYS A 104 -9.07 11.41 -13.15
N PRO A 105 -8.69 12.15 -14.20
CA PRO A 105 -9.39 12.08 -15.49
C PRO A 105 -9.23 10.72 -16.20
N ILE A 106 -8.16 9.98 -15.94
CA ILE A 106 -7.88 8.69 -16.57
C ILE A 106 -8.65 7.60 -15.84
N LYS A 107 -9.63 7.02 -16.52
CA LYS A 107 -10.39 5.88 -15.99
C LYS A 107 -9.49 4.65 -15.91
N GLY A 108 -9.55 3.96 -14.77
CA GLY A 108 -8.78 2.73 -14.52
C GLY A 108 -7.33 2.94 -14.06
N ALA A 109 -6.82 4.18 -14.05
CA ALA A 109 -5.51 4.47 -13.48
C ALA A 109 -5.50 4.23 -11.96
N LYS A 110 -4.42 3.62 -11.48
CA LYS A 110 -4.21 3.28 -10.06
C LYS A 110 -2.85 3.82 -9.60
N VAL A 111 -2.82 4.33 -8.38
CA VAL A 111 -1.59 4.68 -7.67
C VAL A 111 -1.22 3.52 -6.76
N PHE A 112 0.03 3.09 -6.82
CA PHE A 112 0.59 2.09 -5.93
C PHE A 112 1.60 2.76 -5.01
N MET A 113 1.40 2.66 -3.71
CA MET A 113 2.39 3.07 -2.72
C MET A 113 3.24 1.85 -2.33
N ARG A 114 4.55 1.91 -2.58
CA ARG A 114 5.51 0.81 -2.36
C ARG A 114 6.06 0.75 -0.93
N VAL A 115 5.83 1.79 -0.15
CA VAL A 115 6.27 1.93 1.25
C VAL A 115 5.08 2.14 2.16
N PHE A 116 5.15 1.63 3.39
CA PHE A 116 4.08 1.77 4.37
C PHE A 116 4.65 2.35 5.67
N PRO A 117 3.99 3.34 6.30
CA PRO A 117 4.42 3.91 7.56
C PRO A 117 4.05 3.00 8.73
N ASP A 118 4.99 2.13 9.10
CA ASP A 118 4.87 1.09 10.12
C ASP A 118 5.47 1.48 11.48
N ILE A 119 6.25 2.57 11.53
CA ILE A 119 7.00 2.95 12.73
C ILE A 119 6.26 4.06 13.48
N PRO A 120 5.90 3.84 14.75
CA PRO A 120 5.33 4.87 15.60
C PRO A 120 6.42 5.84 16.05
N VAL A 121 6.18 7.13 15.86
CA VAL A 121 7.04 8.21 16.34
C VAL A 121 6.38 8.85 17.55
N CYS A 122 7.12 8.85 18.67
CA CYS A 122 6.72 9.53 19.89
C CYS A 122 7.58 10.76 20.09
N ILE A 123 6.95 11.89 20.39
CA ILE A 123 7.61 13.18 20.60
C ILE A 123 7.24 13.67 21.99
N LYS A 124 8.22 14.29 22.65
CA LYS A 124 8.02 14.97 23.92
C LYS A 124 7.74 16.43 23.59
N GLY A 125 6.75 17.03 24.27
CA GLY A 125 6.36 18.41 24.03
C GLY A 125 7.54 19.37 24.23
N ASN A 126 7.65 20.35 23.34
CA ASN A 126 8.75 21.32 23.33
C ASN A 126 8.80 22.17 24.62
N GLU A 127 7.66 22.32 25.28
CA GLU A 127 7.49 23.02 26.55
C GLU A 127 8.10 22.27 27.75
N THR A 128 8.35 20.96 27.62
CA THR A 128 8.81 20.13 28.73
C THR A 128 10.33 19.91 28.73
N ARG A 129 10.97 20.02 29.91
CA ARG A 129 12.41 19.80 30.07
C ARG A 129 12.83 18.34 29.83
N MET A 130 14.12 18.10 29.57
CA MET A 130 14.71 16.77 29.40
C MET A 130 14.49 15.85 30.63
N GLY A 131 14.55 14.52 30.43
CA GLY A 131 14.30 13.52 31.47
C GLY A 131 12.84 13.05 31.56
N LYS A 132 12.40 12.50 32.70
CA LYS A 132 11.00 12.05 32.97
C LYS A 132 10.43 11.02 31.98
N GLY A 133 11.29 10.26 31.31
CA GLY A 133 10.89 9.22 30.37
C GLY A 133 10.50 9.73 28.98
N LYS A 134 9.82 8.87 28.22
CA LYS A 134 9.53 9.07 26.79
C LYS A 134 8.14 9.66 26.56
N GLY A 135 8.06 10.59 25.61
CA GLY A 135 6.83 11.28 25.19
C GLY A 135 5.72 10.38 24.63
N THR A 136 4.63 11.02 24.23
CA THR A 136 3.42 10.40 23.70
C THR A 136 3.54 10.13 22.20
N PHE A 137 2.70 9.24 21.67
CA PHE A 137 2.64 8.95 20.24
C PHE A 137 2.06 10.14 19.47
N GLU A 138 2.66 10.47 18.32
CA GLU A 138 2.21 11.59 17.49
C GLU A 138 1.83 11.16 16.07
N PHE A 139 2.72 10.42 15.38
CA PHE A 139 2.46 10.02 13.99
C PHE A 139 3.19 8.74 13.59
N TRP A 140 2.75 8.17 12.46
CA TRP A 140 3.41 7.06 11.78
C TRP A 140 4.44 7.55 10.78
N ALA A 141 5.57 6.87 10.71
CA ALA A 141 6.60 7.13 9.72
C ALA A 141 7.18 5.82 9.19
N THR A 142 7.91 5.92 8.08
CA THR A 142 8.70 4.82 7.53
C THR A 142 10.14 5.25 7.32
N ARG A 143 11.08 4.31 7.38
CA ARG A 143 12.49 4.53 7.05
C ARG A 143 12.72 4.02 5.64
N VAL A 144 13.04 4.93 4.72
CA VAL A 144 13.22 4.59 3.32
C VAL A 144 14.70 4.67 2.96
N PRO A 145 15.33 3.56 2.52
CA PRO A 145 16.72 3.57 2.07
C PRO A 145 16.88 4.34 0.75
N PRO A 146 18.10 4.77 0.42
CA PRO A 146 18.38 5.42 -0.86
C PRO A 146 18.04 4.49 -2.04
N GLY A 147 17.58 5.06 -3.16
CA GLY A 147 17.22 4.31 -4.38
C GLY A 147 15.89 3.56 -4.34
N ARG A 148 15.20 3.49 -3.18
CA ARG A 148 13.90 2.81 -3.04
C ARG A 148 12.80 3.57 -3.81
N VAL A 149 11.91 2.82 -4.46
CA VAL A 149 10.69 3.34 -5.10
C VAL A 149 9.63 3.63 -4.03
N LEU A 150 8.96 4.79 -4.13
CA LEU A 150 7.88 5.19 -3.21
C LEU A 150 6.49 5.02 -3.84
N PHE A 151 6.30 5.58 -5.03
CA PHE A 151 5.02 5.59 -5.72
C PHE A 151 5.17 5.10 -7.15
N GLU A 152 4.13 4.44 -7.63
CA GLU A 152 4.00 4.00 -9.02
C GLU A 152 2.61 4.35 -9.54
N ILE A 153 2.52 4.61 -10.84
CA ILE A 153 1.26 4.76 -11.57
C ILE A 153 1.15 3.58 -12.54
N GLY A 154 -0.02 2.95 -12.57
CA GLY A 154 -0.32 1.88 -13.51
C GLY A 154 -1.81 1.57 -13.60
N GLY A 155 -2.14 0.36 -14.06
CA GLY A 155 -3.52 -0.13 -14.20
C GLY A 155 -4.20 0.22 -15.53
N SER A 156 -3.83 1.35 -16.14
CA SER A 156 -4.29 1.80 -17.46
C SER A 156 -3.11 2.48 -18.17
N PRO A 157 -3.02 2.46 -19.51
CA PRO A 157 -1.97 3.18 -20.23
C PRO A 157 -2.06 4.68 -19.93
N VAL A 158 -1.03 5.20 -19.26
CA VAL A 158 -0.89 6.62 -18.94
C VAL A 158 0.23 7.19 -19.80
N ARG A 159 -0.05 8.31 -20.49
CA ARG A 159 0.98 9.04 -21.26
C ARG A 159 2.09 9.51 -20.33
N GLU A 160 3.33 9.38 -20.78
CA GLU A 160 4.52 9.72 -19.99
C GLU A 160 4.48 11.16 -19.47
N GLU A 161 4.13 12.13 -20.32
CA GLU A 161 4.06 13.55 -19.95
C GLU A 161 3.16 13.80 -18.74
N LEU A 162 1.98 13.17 -18.72
CA LEU A 162 1.05 13.30 -17.60
C LEU A 162 1.57 12.63 -16.33
N ALA A 163 2.20 11.45 -16.48
CA ALA A 163 2.81 10.73 -15.36
C ALA A 163 3.97 11.53 -14.75
N ARG A 164 4.84 12.10 -15.60
CA ARG A 164 5.97 12.94 -15.21
C ARG A 164 5.51 14.18 -14.46
N ASP A 165 4.48 14.86 -14.96
CA ASP A 165 3.85 16.00 -14.29
C ASP A 165 3.26 15.63 -12.91
N ALA A 166 2.50 14.52 -12.86
CA ALA A 166 1.87 14.06 -11.61
C ALA A 166 2.94 13.71 -10.56
N MET A 167 4.00 13.04 -10.99
CA MET A 167 5.12 12.65 -10.15
C MET A 167 5.93 13.86 -9.68
N ARG A 168 6.13 14.87 -10.53
CA ARG A 168 6.77 16.14 -10.13
C ARG A 168 6.03 16.80 -8.97
N LEU A 169 4.70 16.91 -9.06
CA LEU A 169 3.88 17.49 -7.99
C LEU A 169 3.95 16.69 -6.68
N ALA A 170 4.12 15.38 -6.76
CA ALA A 170 4.35 14.54 -5.57
C ALA A 170 5.75 14.75 -4.97
N CYS A 171 6.79 14.89 -5.79
CA CYS A 171 8.15 15.17 -5.34
C CYS A 171 8.19 16.43 -4.45
N ASP A 172 7.45 17.48 -4.83
CA ASP A 172 7.37 18.74 -4.06
C ASP A 172 6.75 18.57 -2.66
N LYS A 173 6.03 17.48 -2.40
CA LYS A 173 5.44 17.17 -1.08
C LYS A 173 6.35 16.32 -0.19
N LEU A 174 7.43 15.80 -0.77
CA LEU A 174 8.31 14.85 -0.10
C LEU A 174 9.61 15.55 0.35
N PRO A 175 10.21 15.13 1.47
CA PRO A 175 11.33 15.85 2.07
C PRO A 175 12.69 15.61 1.39
N THR A 176 12.72 14.96 0.22
CA THR A 176 13.96 14.48 -0.40
C THR A 176 13.85 14.50 -1.91
N SER A 177 14.97 14.73 -2.59
CA SER A 177 15.05 14.70 -4.05
C SER A 177 14.75 13.31 -4.61
N MET A 178 13.94 13.28 -5.66
CA MET A 178 13.48 12.06 -6.29
C MET A 178 13.75 12.09 -7.79
N GLU A 179 13.74 10.91 -8.37
CA GLU A 179 13.96 10.65 -9.78
C GLU A 179 12.72 9.96 -10.33
N PHE A 180 12.23 10.46 -11.48
CA PHE A 180 11.21 9.80 -12.27
C PHE A 180 11.82 8.58 -12.97
N ILE A 181 11.12 7.45 -12.92
CA ILE A 181 11.59 6.19 -13.48
C ILE A 181 10.52 5.49 -14.29
N ASP A 182 11.00 4.73 -15.26
CA ASP A 182 10.20 3.91 -16.15
C ASP A 182 10.46 2.43 -15.84
N ARG A 183 9.65 1.53 -16.40
CA ARG A 183 9.79 0.09 -16.18
C ARG A 183 11.14 -0.48 -16.65
N ARG A 184 11.79 0.17 -17.63
CA ARG A 184 13.11 -0.21 -18.15
C ARG A 184 14.27 0.35 -17.32
N ALA A 185 14.00 1.21 -16.33
CA ALA A 185 15.04 1.85 -15.57
C ALA A 185 15.85 0.81 -14.76
N PRO A 186 17.19 0.84 -14.85
CA PRO A 186 18.05 -0.07 -14.09
C PRO A 186 17.87 0.10 -12.57
N PRO A 187 18.11 -0.96 -11.77
CA PRO A 187 18.13 -0.87 -10.32
C PRO A 187 19.18 0.13 -9.83
N ARG A 188 18.93 0.71 -8.66
CA ARG A 188 19.82 1.70 -8.04
C ARG A 188 20.37 1.16 -6.73
N LEU A 189 21.69 1.11 -6.58
CA LEU A 189 22.35 0.78 -5.33
C LEU A 189 22.87 2.06 -4.67
N GLY A 190 22.08 2.63 -3.77
CA GLY A 190 22.40 3.93 -3.19
C GLY A 190 22.40 5.02 -4.26
N ASN A 191 23.59 5.58 -4.55
CA ASN A 191 23.75 6.56 -5.62
C ASN A 191 24.18 5.93 -6.94
N LEU A 192 24.66 4.68 -6.93
CA LEU A 192 25.11 3.97 -8.12
C LEU A 192 23.91 3.43 -8.90
N ILE A 193 23.94 3.60 -10.22
CA ILE A 193 23.02 2.93 -11.14
C ILE A 193 23.68 1.62 -11.58
N LEU A 194 22.99 0.51 -11.40
CA LEU A 194 23.47 -0.80 -11.83
C LEU A 194 22.90 -1.07 -13.22
N GLU A 195 23.65 -0.66 -14.24
CA GLU A 195 23.30 -1.01 -15.62
C GLU A 195 23.41 -2.53 -15.78
N HIS A 196 22.38 -3.14 -16.37
CA HIS A 196 22.50 -4.51 -16.84
C HIS A 196 23.30 -4.42 -18.13
N GLU A 197 24.48 -5.05 -18.18
CA GLU A 197 25.18 -5.25 -19.44
C GLU A 197 24.21 -5.90 -20.42
N THR A 198 23.79 -5.17 -21.45
CA THR A 198 23.16 -5.80 -22.60
C THR A 198 24.15 -6.84 -23.10
N PRO A 199 23.76 -8.12 -23.27
CA PRO A 199 24.66 -9.11 -23.81
C PRO A 199 25.22 -8.55 -25.12
N PRO A 200 26.54 -8.64 -25.36
CA PRO A 200 27.13 -8.15 -26.59
C PRO A 200 26.36 -8.78 -27.77
N PRO A 201 26.12 -8.01 -28.85
CA PRO A 201 25.44 -8.56 -30.01
C PRO A 201 26.17 -9.85 -30.44
N PRO A 202 25.43 -10.91 -30.82
CA PRO A 202 26.05 -12.15 -31.27
C PRO A 202 26.99 -11.80 -32.42
N THR A 203 28.25 -12.19 -32.27
CA THR A 203 29.28 -11.95 -33.29
C THR A 203 28.81 -12.63 -34.58
N PRO A 204 28.83 -11.95 -35.75
CA PRO A 204 28.42 -12.60 -36.98
C PRO A 204 29.30 -13.83 -37.18
N GLU A 205 28.66 -15.01 -37.25
CA GLU A 205 29.35 -16.26 -37.54
C GLU A 205 30.06 -16.09 -38.88
N VAL A 206 31.40 -16.04 -38.82
CA VAL A 206 32.23 -15.95 -40.02
C VAL A 206 32.10 -17.30 -40.72
N SER A 207 31.20 -17.37 -41.70
CA SER A 207 31.11 -18.50 -42.60
C SER A 207 32.44 -18.64 -43.31
N THR A 208 33.26 -19.57 -42.82
CA THR A 208 34.52 -19.94 -43.46
C THR A 208 34.14 -20.65 -44.76
N VAL A 209 34.03 -19.88 -45.84
CA VAL A 209 33.94 -20.40 -47.20
C VAL A 209 35.27 -21.12 -47.44
N SER A 210 35.23 -22.44 -47.30
CA SER A 210 36.35 -23.31 -47.62
C SER A 210 36.44 -23.36 -49.15
N ILE A 211 37.56 -22.87 -49.68
CA ILE A 211 37.92 -22.90 -51.11
C ILE A 211 38.34 -24.33 -51.48
#